data_AF-A0A9Q6LJC7-F1
#
_entry.id   AF-A0A9Q6LJC7-F1
#
_cell.length_a   1.000
_cell.length_b   1.000
_cell.length_c   1.000
_cell.angle_alpha   90.00
_cell.angle_beta   90.00
_cell.angle_gamma   90.00
#
_symmetry.space_group_name_H-M   'P 1'
#
loop_
_entity.id
_entity.type
_entity.pdbx_description
1 polymer ?
#
loop_
_entity_poly.entity_id
_entity_poly.type
_entity_poly.pdbx_seq_one_letter_code
_entity_poly.pdbx_strand_id
1 'polypeptide(L)'
;MKNEEQLLTRSTLEKALSLVESLEGGDAKEAARLVAELSQCLEEDFVQEVGKITRDLHNTLVDLSEHKEKNLKDITDELPDAKDRLEHVVKLTEDATNKTIDVVEVCLPLGDRLALRSAQLLTEWDRLQHQEVTPKEFKMLYHGLGDFLAELKGNAEFLNKALNDVLMTQEYQDLTGQLIGHVLNLVNHVETNLVDLVSAAKGAGYNFTEKEKSTVLAEGPVVNVHKRENIVASQDDVDDLLSSLGL
;
A
#
# COMPACT_ATOMS: atom_id res chain seq x y z
N MET A 1 37.25 35.11 -13.12
CA MET A 1 36.05 34.98 -13.99
C MET A 1 35.73 36.26 -14.77
N LYS A 2 34.91 37.24 -14.31
CA LYS A 2 34.57 38.43 -15.16
C LYS A 2 35.75 39.29 -15.62
N ASN A 3 36.83 39.37 -14.84
CA ASN A 3 38.03 40.12 -15.22
C ASN A 3 38.95 39.38 -16.21
N GLU A 4 38.96 38.04 -16.22
CA GLU A 4 39.82 37.23 -17.11
C GLU A 4 39.22 37.13 -18.52
N GLU A 5 37.91 36.92 -18.64
CA GLU A 5 37.20 36.97 -19.93
C GLU A 5 37.38 38.34 -20.62
N GLN A 6 37.33 39.44 -19.86
CA GLN A 6 37.54 40.79 -20.40
C GLN A 6 38.98 41.05 -20.85
N LEU A 7 39.98 40.48 -20.16
CA LEU A 7 41.39 40.57 -20.52
C LEU A 7 41.72 39.74 -21.77
N LEU A 8 41.14 38.53 -21.87
CA LEU A 8 41.31 37.66 -23.03
C LEU A 8 40.66 38.27 -24.28
N THR A 9 39.43 38.79 -24.15
CA THR A 9 38.71 39.44 -25.26
C THR A 9 39.46 40.66 -25.80
N ARG A 10 40.11 41.45 -24.92
CA ARG A 10 40.90 42.61 -25.33
C ARG A 10 42.21 42.21 -26.02
N SER A 11 42.88 41.16 -25.55
CA SER A 11 44.09 40.63 -26.18
C SER A 11 43.80 40.01 -27.56
N THR A 12 42.70 39.27 -27.69
CA THR A 12 42.25 38.69 -28.98
C THR A 12 41.90 39.79 -29.98
N LEU A 13 41.29 40.88 -29.52
CA LEU A 13 40.95 42.04 -30.37
C LEU A 13 42.19 42.79 -30.86
N GLU A 14 43.20 42.99 -30.01
CA GLU A 14 44.48 43.59 -30.40
C GLU A 14 45.22 42.73 -31.45
N LYS A 15 45.20 41.40 -31.29
CA LYS A 15 45.79 40.46 -32.26
C LYS A 15 45.02 40.43 -33.58
N ALA A 16 43.69 40.52 -33.55
CA ALA A 16 42.86 40.59 -34.75
C ALA A 16 43.09 41.88 -35.56
N LEU A 17 43.29 43.02 -34.87
CA LEU A 17 43.65 44.28 -35.52
C LEU A 17 45.05 44.21 -36.18
N SER A 18 46.03 43.62 -35.47
CA SER A 18 47.38 43.43 -36.00
C SER A 18 47.44 42.45 -37.20
N LEU A 19 46.53 41.47 -37.24
CA LEU A 19 46.35 40.58 -38.38
C LEU A 19 45.84 41.33 -39.61
N VAL A 20 44.86 42.22 -39.45
CA VAL A 20 44.33 43.04 -40.56
C VAL A 20 45.42 43.95 -41.12
N GLU A 21 46.20 44.61 -40.25
CA GLU A 21 47.30 45.47 -40.65
C GLU A 21 48.41 44.70 -41.41
N SER A 22 48.72 43.48 -40.97
CA SER A 22 49.71 42.62 -41.63
C SER A 22 49.24 42.12 -43.01
N LEU A 23 47.93 41.86 -43.16
CA LEU A 23 47.31 41.51 -44.44
C LEU A 23 47.27 42.69 -45.41
N GLU A 24 47.00 43.91 -44.92
CA GLU A 24 47.03 45.14 -45.72
C GLU A 24 48.47 45.50 -46.16
N GLY A 25 49.48 45.18 -45.33
CA GLY A 25 50.90 45.35 -45.64
C GLY A 25 51.50 44.30 -46.59
N GLY A 26 50.75 43.26 -46.95
CA GLY A 26 51.21 42.19 -47.85
C GLY A 26 52.14 41.15 -47.20
N ASP A 27 52.30 41.15 -45.88
CA ASP A 27 53.12 40.17 -45.16
C ASP A 27 52.31 38.92 -44.81
N ALA A 28 52.21 38.02 -45.79
CA ALA A 28 51.49 36.77 -45.65
C ALA A 28 52.08 35.83 -44.59
N LYS A 29 53.36 35.99 -44.19
CA LYS A 29 53.96 35.12 -43.17
C LYS A 29 53.53 35.52 -41.77
N GLU A 30 53.53 36.82 -41.48
CA GLU A 30 53.12 37.29 -40.16
C GLU A 30 51.60 37.14 -39.96
N ALA A 31 50.82 37.36 -41.02
CA ALA A 31 49.38 37.07 -41.00
C ALA A 31 49.08 35.58 -40.70
N ALA A 32 49.81 34.64 -41.32
CA ALA A 32 49.62 33.22 -41.06
C ALA A 32 49.99 32.83 -39.61
N ARG A 33 51.00 33.47 -39.03
CA ARG A 33 51.40 33.26 -37.62
C ARG A 33 50.31 33.75 -36.66
N LEU A 34 49.77 34.94 -36.89
CA LEU A 34 48.72 35.53 -36.07
C LEU A 34 47.39 34.74 -36.15
N VAL A 35 47.06 34.20 -37.32
CA VAL A 35 45.90 33.29 -37.47
C VAL A 35 46.08 32.01 -36.66
N ALA A 36 47.27 31.39 -36.72
CA ALA A 36 47.54 30.17 -35.97
C ALA A 36 47.46 30.40 -34.45
N GLU A 37 47.99 31.52 -33.96
CA GLU A 37 47.91 31.89 -32.54
C GLU A 37 46.47 32.18 -32.09
N LEU A 38 45.64 32.83 -32.93
CA LEU A 38 44.23 33.06 -32.65
C LEU A 38 43.41 31.77 -32.64
N SER A 39 43.66 30.85 -33.58
CA SER A 39 43.01 29.54 -33.64
C SER A 39 43.32 28.69 -32.41
N GLN A 40 44.57 28.71 -31.93
CA GLN A 40 44.98 27.93 -30.77
C GLN A 40 44.30 28.41 -29.48
N CYS A 41 44.16 29.72 -29.27
CA CYS A 41 43.40 30.25 -28.13
C CYS A 41 41.90 29.85 -28.20
N LEU A 42 41.32 29.84 -29.40
CA LEU A 42 39.92 29.45 -29.59
C LEU A 42 39.69 27.96 -29.28
N GLU A 43 40.64 27.10 -29.65
CA GLU A 43 40.59 25.66 -29.37
C GLU A 43 40.72 25.36 -27.88
N GLU A 44 41.58 26.09 -27.16
CA GLU A 44 41.74 25.93 -25.71
C GLU A 44 40.46 26.32 -24.95
N ASP A 45 39.82 27.43 -25.31
CA ASP A 45 38.55 27.86 -24.72
C ASP A 45 37.42 26.86 -25.03
N PHE A 46 37.35 26.37 -26.26
CA PHE A 46 36.37 25.36 -26.66
C PHE A 46 36.52 24.05 -25.85
N VAL A 47 37.76 23.57 -25.68
CA VAL A 47 38.05 22.36 -24.90
C VAL A 47 37.74 22.55 -23.42
N GLN A 48 38.01 23.74 -22.86
CA GLN A 48 37.65 24.04 -21.47
C GLN A 48 36.14 24.07 -21.25
N GLU A 49 35.37 24.70 -22.14
CA GLU A 49 33.92 24.80 -21.99
C GLU A 49 33.25 23.43 -22.20
N VAL A 50 33.71 22.63 -23.15
CA VAL A 50 33.26 21.24 -23.32
C VAL A 50 33.61 20.39 -22.08
N GLY A 51 34.81 20.58 -21.52
CA GLY A 51 35.25 19.89 -20.30
C GLY A 51 34.46 20.31 -19.05
N LYS A 52 33.94 21.53 -19.01
CA LYS A 52 33.06 22.03 -17.95
C LYS A 52 31.66 21.44 -18.08
N ILE A 53 31.06 21.51 -19.27
CA ILE A 53 29.74 20.92 -19.56
C ILE A 53 29.74 19.41 -19.28
N THR A 54 30.82 18.71 -19.64
CA THR A 54 30.94 17.26 -19.40
C THR A 54 31.03 16.94 -17.90
N ARG A 55 31.73 17.78 -17.12
CA ARG A 55 31.82 17.63 -15.65
C ARG A 55 30.50 17.97 -14.97
N ASP A 56 29.81 19.03 -15.40
CA ASP A 56 28.50 19.39 -14.86
C ASP A 56 27.45 18.31 -15.17
N LEU A 57 27.48 17.73 -16.37
CA LEU A 57 26.65 16.59 -16.74
C LEU A 57 26.99 15.35 -15.90
N HIS A 58 28.28 15.05 -15.72
CA HIS A 58 28.72 13.92 -14.90
C HIS A 58 28.29 14.07 -13.45
N ASN A 59 28.49 15.25 -12.84
CA ASN A 59 28.08 15.53 -11.46
C ASN A 59 26.56 15.43 -11.30
N THR A 60 25.79 15.93 -12.27
CA THR A 60 24.32 15.81 -12.28
C THR A 60 23.88 14.34 -12.38
N LEU A 61 24.57 13.53 -13.18
CA LEU A 61 24.29 12.10 -13.32
C LEU A 61 24.64 11.33 -12.03
N VAL A 62 25.75 11.68 -11.39
CA VAL A 62 26.20 11.09 -10.11
C VAL A 62 25.23 11.45 -8.99
N ASP A 63 24.84 12.72 -8.84
CA ASP A 63 23.86 13.16 -7.84
C ASP A 63 22.51 12.44 -8.00
N LEU A 64 22.04 12.25 -9.23
CA LEU A 64 20.82 11.48 -9.55
C LEU A 64 20.95 10.00 -9.19
N SER A 65 22.14 9.41 -9.34
CA SER A 65 22.40 8.01 -9.00
C SER A 65 22.52 7.79 -7.48
N GLU A 66 23.16 8.71 -6.77
CA GLU A 66 23.38 8.62 -5.32
C GLU A 66 22.08 8.83 -4.52
N HIS A 67 21.20 9.74 -4.97
CA HIS A 67 19.93 10.02 -4.29
C HIS A 67 18.84 8.96 -4.56
N LYS A 68 18.94 8.19 -5.65
CA LYS A 68 17.97 7.11 -5.98
C LYS A 68 18.36 5.73 -5.46
N GLU A 69 19.64 5.42 -5.34
CA GLU A 69 20.05 4.10 -4.85
C GLU A 69 19.67 3.83 -3.39
N LYS A 70 19.69 4.85 -2.52
CA LYS A 70 19.29 4.69 -1.11
C LYS A 70 17.81 4.34 -0.96
N ASN A 71 16.93 5.15 -1.55
CA ASN A 71 15.48 4.96 -1.43
C ASN A 71 14.99 3.66 -2.10
N LEU A 72 15.65 3.22 -3.18
CA LEU A 72 15.28 1.98 -3.87
C LEU A 72 15.81 0.73 -3.16
N LYS A 73 16.99 0.80 -2.53
CA LYS A 73 17.52 -0.28 -1.67
C LYS A 73 16.66 -0.47 -0.43
N ASP A 74 16.28 0.62 0.24
CA ASP A 74 15.40 0.57 1.41
C ASP A 74 14.04 -0.08 1.08
N ILE A 75 13.42 0.26 -0.05
CA ILE A 75 12.19 -0.41 -0.54
C ILE A 75 12.40 -1.90 -0.82
N THR A 76 13.54 -2.27 -1.40
CA THR A 76 13.84 -3.67 -1.76
C THR A 76 13.98 -4.55 -0.53
N ASP A 77 14.46 -3.99 0.57
CA ASP A 77 14.60 -4.68 1.86
C ASP A 77 13.29 -4.70 2.67
N GLU A 78 12.44 -3.68 2.53
CA GLU A 78 11.16 -3.56 3.27
C GLU A 78 9.99 -4.35 2.65
N LEU A 79 10.01 -4.61 1.34
CA LEU A 79 8.95 -5.36 0.64
C LEU A 79 8.80 -6.83 1.10
N PRO A 80 9.88 -7.61 1.27
CA PRO A 80 9.82 -8.96 1.85
C PRO A 80 9.24 -8.95 3.27
N ASP A 81 9.64 -7.99 4.11
CA ASP A 81 9.12 -7.84 5.48
C ASP A 81 7.61 -7.54 5.47
N ALA A 82 7.15 -6.65 4.59
CA ALA A 82 5.72 -6.39 4.44
C ALA A 82 4.91 -7.60 3.99
N LYS A 83 5.47 -8.44 3.11
CA LYS A 83 4.85 -9.70 2.70
C LYS A 83 4.71 -10.65 3.90
N ASP A 84 5.78 -10.86 4.66
CA ASP A 84 5.78 -11.74 5.83
C ASP A 84 4.79 -11.24 6.90
N ARG A 85 4.68 -9.91 7.08
CA ARG A 85 3.68 -9.29 7.96
C ARG A 85 2.25 -9.54 7.49
N LEU A 86 1.96 -9.43 6.20
CA LEU A 86 0.63 -9.74 5.66
C LEU A 86 0.30 -11.22 5.80
N GLU A 87 1.24 -12.13 5.54
CA GLU A 87 1.06 -13.57 5.78
C GLU A 87 0.76 -13.84 7.26
N HIS A 88 1.45 -13.15 8.17
CA HIS A 88 1.18 -13.24 9.60
C HIS A 88 -0.21 -12.70 9.98
N VAL A 89 -0.66 -11.60 9.37
CA VAL A 89 -2.02 -11.06 9.55
C VAL A 89 -3.08 -12.07 9.11
N VAL A 90 -2.89 -12.71 7.97
CA VAL A 90 -3.80 -13.77 7.47
C VAL A 90 -3.89 -14.89 8.50
N LYS A 91 -2.75 -15.38 8.99
CA LYS A 91 -2.71 -16.45 9.99
C LYS A 91 -3.40 -16.05 11.31
N LEU A 92 -3.12 -14.86 11.83
CA LEU A 92 -3.77 -14.36 13.05
C LEU A 92 -5.30 -14.25 12.89
N THR A 93 -5.74 -13.84 11.70
CA THR A 93 -7.17 -13.71 11.38
C THR A 93 -7.83 -15.09 11.28
N GLU A 94 -7.15 -16.05 10.67
CA GLU A 94 -7.61 -17.45 10.56
C GLU A 94 -7.71 -18.10 11.94
N ASP A 95 -6.68 -18.00 12.77
CA ASP A 95 -6.64 -18.55 14.13
C ASP A 95 -7.78 -17.99 14.99
N ALA A 96 -8.03 -16.68 14.92
CA ALA A 96 -9.11 -16.02 15.63
C ALA A 96 -10.51 -16.45 15.14
N THR A 97 -10.65 -16.60 13.83
CA THR A 97 -11.91 -17.06 13.20
C THR A 97 -12.22 -18.48 13.64
N ASN A 98 -11.23 -19.38 13.57
CA ASN A 98 -11.37 -20.77 14.02
C ASN A 98 -11.79 -20.82 15.49
N LYS A 99 -11.13 -20.05 16.36
CA LYS A 99 -11.48 -20.00 17.78
C LYS A 99 -12.89 -19.46 18.04
N THR A 100 -13.35 -18.49 17.23
CA THR A 100 -14.72 -17.99 17.31
C THR A 100 -15.73 -19.05 16.87
N ILE A 101 -15.44 -19.78 15.79
CA ILE A 101 -16.27 -20.89 15.29
C ILE A 101 -16.35 -22.00 16.35
N ASP A 102 -15.22 -22.42 16.93
CA ASP A 102 -15.19 -23.43 17.99
C ASP A 102 -16.10 -23.08 19.17
N VAL A 103 -16.08 -21.81 19.60
CA VAL A 103 -16.96 -21.33 20.68
C VAL A 103 -18.42 -21.37 20.25
N VAL A 104 -18.74 -20.92 19.04
CA VAL A 104 -20.10 -20.93 18.49
C VAL A 104 -20.63 -22.37 18.36
N GLU A 105 -19.82 -23.32 17.90
CA GLU A 105 -20.17 -24.74 17.78
C GLU A 105 -20.58 -25.37 19.10
N VAL A 106 -19.97 -24.93 20.22
CA VAL A 106 -20.36 -25.41 21.55
C VAL A 106 -21.55 -24.63 22.12
N CYS A 107 -21.66 -23.34 21.86
CA CYS A 107 -22.73 -22.50 22.40
C CYS A 107 -24.10 -22.74 21.74
N LEU A 108 -24.15 -23.02 20.43
CA LEU A 108 -25.42 -23.24 19.72
C LEU A 108 -26.22 -24.43 20.28
N PRO A 109 -25.64 -25.65 20.43
CA PRO A 109 -26.36 -26.79 21.00
C PRO A 109 -26.81 -26.58 22.46
N LEU A 110 -26.07 -25.77 23.23
CA LEU A 110 -26.46 -25.40 24.59
C LEU A 110 -27.73 -24.55 24.59
N GLY A 111 -27.80 -23.58 23.67
CA GLY A 111 -29.00 -22.76 23.44
C GLY A 111 -30.21 -23.61 23.05
N ASP A 112 -30.05 -24.52 22.08
CA ASP A 112 -31.12 -25.42 21.64
C ASP A 112 -31.63 -26.31 22.77
N ARG A 113 -30.72 -26.87 23.57
CA ARG A 113 -31.08 -27.72 24.72
C ARG A 113 -31.84 -26.95 25.78
N LEU A 114 -31.39 -25.74 26.11
CA LEU A 114 -32.07 -24.87 27.07
C LEU A 114 -33.46 -24.47 26.56
N ALA A 115 -33.59 -24.13 25.28
CA ALA A 115 -34.87 -23.78 24.67
C ALA A 115 -35.86 -24.96 24.76
N LEU A 116 -35.44 -26.15 24.34
CA LEU A 116 -36.26 -27.37 24.40
C LEU A 116 -36.70 -27.69 25.83
N ARG A 117 -35.76 -27.70 26.78
CA ARG A 117 -36.06 -27.99 28.20
C ARG A 117 -36.98 -26.95 28.80
N SER A 118 -36.77 -25.68 28.50
CA SER A 118 -37.63 -24.59 29.00
C SER A 118 -39.07 -24.72 28.47
N ALA A 119 -39.25 -25.06 27.20
CA ALA A 119 -40.56 -25.25 26.58
C ALA A 119 -41.32 -26.45 27.19
N GLN A 120 -40.60 -27.56 27.44
CA GLN A 120 -41.14 -28.73 28.14
C GLN A 120 -41.60 -28.36 29.55
N LEU A 121 -40.75 -27.68 30.32
CA LEU A 121 -41.09 -27.27 31.69
C LEU A 121 -42.22 -26.26 31.74
N LEU A 122 -42.28 -25.32 30.80
CA LEU A 122 -43.38 -24.35 30.69
C LEU A 122 -44.72 -25.04 30.41
N THR A 123 -44.72 -26.08 29.57
CA THR A 123 -45.92 -26.86 29.28
C THR A 123 -46.43 -27.61 30.52
N GLU A 124 -45.51 -28.27 31.25
CA GLU A 124 -45.86 -28.98 32.49
C GLU A 124 -46.27 -28.00 33.61
N TRP A 125 -45.65 -26.82 33.64
CA TRP A 125 -46.03 -25.74 34.55
C TRP A 125 -47.44 -25.21 34.27
N ASP A 126 -47.81 -25.03 33.00
CA ASP A 126 -49.15 -24.60 32.61
C ASP A 126 -50.21 -25.63 33.00
N ARG A 127 -49.96 -26.93 32.78
CA ARG A 127 -50.84 -28.01 33.25
C ARG A 127 -51.02 -27.97 34.77
N LEU A 128 -49.94 -27.68 35.52
CA LEU A 128 -50.00 -27.54 36.98
C LEU A 128 -50.89 -26.38 37.40
N GLN A 129 -50.80 -25.23 36.72
CA GLN A 129 -51.66 -24.07 36.99
C GLN A 129 -53.14 -24.36 36.77
N HIS A 130 -53.47 -25.21 35.79
CA HIS A 130 -54.83 -25.67 35.52
C HIS A 130 -55.28 -26.85 36.39
N GLN A 131 -54.46 -27.28 37.36
CA GLN A 131 -54.72 -28.43 38.25
C GLN A 131 -54.86 -29.79 37.52
N GLU A 132 -54.28 -29.92 36.33
CA GLU A 132 -54.35 -31.12 35.47
C GLU A 132 -53.21 -32.12 35.74
N VAL A 133 -52.71 -32.15 36.97
CA VAL A 133 -51.45 -32.82 37.32
C VAL A 133 -51.63 -33.67 38.57
N THR A 134 -51.21 -34.92 38.49
CA THR A 134 -51.22 -35.87 39.62
C THR A 134 -50.10 -35.55 40.62
N PRO A 135 -50.19 -36.01 41.89
CA PRO A 135 -49.12 -35.84 42.87
C PRO A 135 -47.77 -36.43 42.44
N LYS A 136 -47.79 -37.45 41.57
CA LYS A 136 -46.57 -38.05 41.00
C LYS A 136 -45.94 -37.13 39.96
N GLU A 137 -46.73 -36.61 39.02
CA GLU A 137 -46.27 -35.66 38.00
C GLU A 137 -45.77 -34.35 38.65
N PHE A 138 -46.42 -33.86 39.70
CA PHE A 138 -45.94 -32.69 40.46
C PHE A 138 -44.54 -32.92 41.03
N LYS A 139 -44.28 -34.08 41.65
CA LYS A 139 -42.94 -34.42 42.15
C LYS A 139 -41.91 -34.48 41.02
N MET A 140 -42.29 -34.99 39.85
CA MET A 140 -41.40 -35.03 38.68
C MET A 140 -41.08 -33.62 38.17
N LEU A 141 -42.08 -32.74 38.07
CA LEU A 141 -41.89 -31.34 37.68
C LEU A 141 -41.02 -30.58 38.69
N TYR A 142 -41.24 -30.79 39.99
CA TYR A 142 -40.44 -30.15 41.04
C TYR A 142 -38.95 -30.52 40.96
N HIS A 143 -38.64 -31.80 40.78
CA HIS A 143 -37.25 -32.23 40.59
C HIS A 143 -36.69 -31.74 39.25
N GLY A 144 -37.47 -31.84 38.17
CA GLY A 144 -37.06 -31.38 36.84
C GLY A 144 -36.76 -29.88 36.80
N LEU A 145 -37.51 -29.06 37.54
CA LEU A 145 -37.21 -27.63 37.69
C LEU A 145 -35.90 -27.41 38.46
N GLY A 146 -35.64 -28.17 39.51
CA GLY A 146 -34.38 -28.12 40.25
C GLY A 146 -33.18 -28.48 39.37
N ASP A 147 -33.29 -29.57 38.60
CA ASP A 147 -32.25 -30.01 37.66
C ASP A 147 -32.02 -28.97 36.56
N PHE A 148 -33.10 -28.39 36.01
CA PHE A 148 -33.00 -27.33 35.00
C PHE A 148 -32.36 -26.05 35.54
N LEU A 149 -32.68 -25.62 36.76
CA LEU A 149 -32.04 -24.46 37.37
C LEU A 149 -30.54 -24.69 37.62
N ALA A 150 -30.14 -25.91 37.99
CA ALA A 150 -28.74 -26.28 38.12
C ALA A 150 -28.02 -26.30 36.75
N GLU A 151 -28.65 -26.88 35.72
CA GLU A 151 -28.15 -26.89 34.35
C GLU A 151 -28.01 -25.47 33.79
N LEU A 152 -29.02 -24.62 34.00
CA LEU A 152 -29.02 -23.21 33.58
C LEU A 152 -27.85 -22.44 34.20
N LYS A 153 -27.58 -22.64 35.50
CA LYS A 153 -26.44 -22.02 36.17
C LYS A 153 -25.11 -22.44 35.53
N GLY A 154 -24.91 -23.74 35.33
CA GLY A 154 -23.68 -24.27 34.70
C GLY A 154 -23.50 -23.78 33.27
N ASN A 155 -24.58 -23.76 32.48
CA ASN A 155 -24.56 -23.27 31.10
C ASN A 155 -24.28 -21.77 31.03
N ALA A 156 -24.81 -20.97 31.96
CA ALA A 156 -24.53 -19.54 32.02
C ALA A 156 -23.08 -19.22 32.40
N GLU A 157 -22.50 -19.97 33.35
CA GLU A 157 -21.07 -19.87 33.70
C GLU A 157 -20.18 -20.25 32.51
N PHE A 158 -20.53 -21.34 31.82
CA PHE A 158 -19.82 -21.78 30.62
C PHE A 158 -19.91 -20.73 29.50
N LEU A 159 -21.11 -20.21 29.21
CA LEU A 159 -21.31 -19.20 28.16
C LEU A 159 -20.51 -17.93 28.45
N ASN A 160 -20.51 -17.44 29.69
CA ASN A 160 -19.71 -16.27 30.08
C ASN A 160 -18.21 -16.52 29.91
N LYS A 161 -17.73 -17.73 30.21
CA LYS A 161 -16.34 -18.10 30.00
C LYS A 161 -16.01 -18.15 28.51
N ALA A 162 -16.85 -18.81 27.71
CA ALA A 162 -16.64 -18.95 26.28
C ALA A 162 -16.64 -17.59 25.56
N LEU A 163 -17.56 -16.68 25.93
CA LEU A 163 -17.57 -15.30 25.41
C LEU A 163 -16.35 -14.49 25.86
N ASN A 164 -15.86 -14.68 27.08
CA ASN A 164 -14.59 -14.08 27.51
C ASN A 164 -13.40 -14.63 26.72
N ASP A 165 -13.38 -15.93 26.41
CA ASP A 165 -12.31 -16.54 25.62
C ASP A 165 -12.29 -15.97 24.20
N VAL A 166 -13.45 -15.67 23.60
CA VAL A 166 -13.55 -14.94 22.32
C VAL A 166 -13.04 -13.50 22.47
N LEU A 167 -13.50 -12.78 23.49
CA LEU A 167 -13.10 -11.39 23.74
C LEU A 167 -11.59 -11.24 23.96
N MET A 168 -10.99 -12.14 24.75
CA MET A 168 -9.54 -12.16 24.99
C MET A 168 -8.76 -12.48 23.72
N THR A 169 -9.34 -13.26 22.81
CA THR A 169 -8.68 -13.56 21.54
C THR A 169 -8.63 -12.31 20.66
N GLN A 170 -9.55 -11.35 20.82
CA GLN A 170 -9.66 -10.12 20.01
C GLN A 170 -8.42 -9.19 20.06
N GLU A 171 -7.43 -9.45 20.92
CA GLU A 171 -6.11 -8.79 20.88
C GLU A 171 -5.42 -8.92 19.51
N TYR A 172 -5.76 -9.92 18.67
CA TYR A 172 -5.29 -9.98 17.28
C TYR A 172 -5.71 -8.77 16.44
N GLN A 173 -6.84 -8.11 16.74
CA GLN A 173 -7.35 -6.99 15.96
C GLN A 173 -6.41 -5.77 16.06
N ASP A 174 -5.87 -5.50 17.25
CA ASP A 174 -4.90 -4.41 17.45
C ASP A 174 -3.59 -4.71 16.70
N LEU A 175 -3.08 -5.94 16.85
CA LEU A 175 -1.85 -6.36 16.18
C LEU A 175 -1.98 -6.39 14.66
N THR A 176 -3.09 -6.92 14.13
CA THR A 176 -3.37 -6.91 12.68
C THR A 176 -3.57 -5.51 12.15
N GLY A 177 -4.25 -4.62 12.89
CA GLY A 177 -4.39 -3.21 12.54
C GLY A 177 -3.05 -2.49 12.43
N GLN A 178 -2.14 -2.72 13.38
CA GLN A 178 -0.79 -2.15 13.36
C GLN A 178 0.05 -2.70 12.20
N LEU A 179 -0.01 -4.01 11.94
CA LEU A 179 0.72 -4.63 10.83
C LEU A 179 0.21 -4.13 9.47
N ILE A 180 -1.11 -4.06 9.28
CA ILE A 180 -1.73 -3.50 8.07
C ILE A 180 -1.36 -2.03 7.91
N GLY A 181 -1.38 -1.25 8.99
CA GLY A 181 -0.99 0.16 8.97
C GLY A 181 0.46 0.37 8.50
N HIS A 182 1.40 -0.46 8.97
CA HIS A 182 2.78 -0.43 8.50
C HIS A 182 2.90 -0.78 7.01
N VAL A 183 2.22 -1.83 6.56
CA VAL A 183 2.23 -2.23 5.15
C VAL A 183 1.63 -1.13 4.26
N LEU A 184 0.55 -0.48 4.72
CA LEU A 184 -0.07 0.64 3.98
C LEU A 184 0.89 1.83 3.85
N ASN A 185 1.62 2.16 4.92
CA ASN A 185 2.63 3.21 4.87
C ASN A 185 3.77 2.87 3.90
N LEU A 186 4.21 1.61 3.87
CA LEU A 186 5.20 1.15 2.90
C LEU A 186 4.68 1.29 1.46
N VAL A 187 3.45 0.85 1.18
CA VAL A 187 2.85 0.97 -0.15
C VAL A 187 2.77 2.43 -0.60
N ASN A 188 2.37 3.34 0.29
CA ASN A 188 2.36 4.78 0.00
C ASN A 188 3.78 5.32 -0.28
N HIS A 189 4.79 4.83 0.43
CA HIS A 189 6.18 5.21 0.21
C HIS A 189 6.68 4.73 -1.17
N VAL A 190 6.39 3.47 -1.52
CA VAL A 190 6.70 2.90 -2.84
C VAL A 190 5.99 3.66 -3.96
N GLU A 191 4.71 3.99 -3.78
CA GLU A 191 3.93 4.77 -4.75
C GLU A 191 4.55 6.16 -4.98
N THR A 192 4.86 6.87 -3.90
CA THR A 192 5.47 8.21 -3.98
C THR A 192 6.81 8.15 -4.71
N ASN A 193 7.68 7.20 -4.35
CA ASN A 193 8.98 7.04 -4.99
C ASN A 193 8.87 6.66 -6.48
N LEU A 194 7.86 5.87 -6.86
CA LEU A 194 7.58 5.56 -8.27
C LEU A 194 7.06 6.78 -9.05
N VAL A 195 6.20 7.60 -8.44
CA VAL A 195 5.72 8.85 -9.04
C VAL A 195 6.88 9.82 -9.25
N ASP A 196 7.77 9.95 -8.27
CA ASP A 196 8.98 10.78 -8.38
C ASP A 196 9.94 10.25 -9.45
N LEU A 197 10.10 8.92 -9.53
CA LEU A 197 10.90 8.27 -10.57
C LEU A 197 10.37 8.58 -11.98
N VAL A 198 9.06 8.43 -12.18
CA VAL A 198 8.39 8.71 -13.46
C VAL A 198 8.47 10.20 -13.80
N SER A 199 8.30 11.08 -12.83
CA SER A 199 8.39 12.53 -13.01
C SER A 199 9.80 12.97 -13.40
N ALA A 200 10.83 12.43 -12.75
CA ALA A 200 12.22 12.68 -13.09
C ALA A 200 12.58 12.14 -14.49
N ALA A 201 12.09 10.96 -14.87
CA ALA A 201 12.32 10.39 -16.19
C ALA A 201 11.63 11.21 -17.31
N LYS A 202 10.41 11.70 -17.08
CA LYS A 202 9.75 12.66 -17.97
C LYS A 202 10.55 13.96 -18.13
N GLY A 203 11.09 14.50 -17.02
CA GLY A 203 11.97 15.67 -17.04
C GLY A 203 13.27 15.47 -17.82
N ALA A 204 13.78 14.24 -17.86
CA ALA A 204 14.94 13.83 -18.65
C ALA A 204 14.61 13.49 -20.13
N GLY A 205 13.36 13.74 -20.58
CA GLY A 205 12.94 13.54 -21.97
C GLY A 205 12.48 12.12 -22.32
N TYR A 206 12.32 11.22 -21.35
CA TYR A 206 11.72 9.91 -21.58
C TYR A 206 10.19 10.00 -21.62
N ASN A 207 9.61 9.73 -22.79
CA ASN A 207 8.16 9.62 -22.95
C ASN A 207 7.71 8.17 -22.73
N PHE A 208 7.02 7.92 -21.61
CA PHE A 208 6.34 6.64 -21.40
C PHE A 208 5.04 6.66 -22.22
N THR A 209 4.93 5.82 -23.25
CA THR A 209 3.65 5.55 -23.91
C THR A 209 2.77 4.79 -22.93
N GLU A 210 1.58 5.32 -22.60
CA GLU A 210 0.57 4.58 -21.83
C GLU A 210 0.28 3.26 -22.54
N LYS A 211 0.74 2.14 -21.96
CA LYS A 211 0.20 0.82 -22.32
C LYS A 211 -1.11 0.65 -21.58
N GLU A 212 -2.11 0.16 -22.31
CA GLU A 212 -3.43 -0.21 -21.80
C GLU A 212 -3.33 -0.92 -20.45
N LYS A 213 -4.07 -0.43 -19.47
CA LYS A 213 -4.19 -1.03 -18.14
C LYS A 213 -4.65 -2.48 -18.30
N SER A 214 -3.75 -3.43 -18.08
CA SER A 214 -4.09 -4.84 -17.91
C SER A 214 -5.01 -4.98 -16.70
N THR A 215 -6.27 -5.32 -16.97
CA THR A 215 -7.41 -5.41 -16.03
C THR A 215 -7.35 -6.67 -15.15
N VAL A 216 -6.24 -6.92 -14.47
CA VAL A 216 -6.21 -7.93 -13.42
C VAL A 216 -6.20 -7.21 -12.08
N LEU A 217 -7.37 -6.68 -11.72
CA LEU A 217 -7.64 -6.21 -10.36
C LEU A 217 -8.05 -7.43 -9.55
N ALA A 218 -7.30 -7.73 -8.48
CA ALA A 218 -7.81 -8.62 -7.45
C ALA A 218 -9.05 -7.95 -6.83
N GLU A 219 -10.23 -8.50 -7.10
CA GLU A 219 -11.50 -7.98 -6.60
C GLU A 219 -11.69 -8.42 -5.15
N GLY A 220 -11.22 -7.58 -4.22
CA GLY A 220 -11.74 -7.55 -2.86
C GLY A 220 -13.03 -6.72 -2.79
N PRO A 221 -13.82 -6.82 -1.70
CA PRO A 221 -15.02 -6.02 -1.51
C PRO A 221 -14.71 -4.52 -1.70
N VAL A 222 -15.55 -3.84 -2.48
CA VAL A 222 -15.29 -2.47 -2.91
C VAL A 222 -15.52 -1.51 -1.75
N VAL A 223 -14.44 -1.09 -1.09
CA VAL A 223 -14.49 -0.16 0.06
C VAL A 223 -14.70 1.29 -0.39
N ASN A 224 -14.37 1.65 -1.64
CA ASN A 224 -14.50 3.01 -2.16
C ASN A 224 -15.54 3.10 -3.29
N VAL A 225 -16.82 3.15 -2.89
CA VAL A 225 -17.96 3.19 -3.81
C VAL A 225 -17.96 4.44 -4.71
N HIS A 226 -17.37 5.54 -4.26
CA HIS A 226 -17.40 6.80 -4.99
C HIS A 226 -16.32 6.95 -6.09
N LYS A 227 -15.39 5.99 -6.23
CA LYS A 227 -14.23 6.12 -7.15
C LYS A 227 -14.25 5.17 -8.36
N ARG A 228 -15.23 4.27 -8.48
CA ARG A 228 -15.39 3.40 -9.66
C ARG A 228 -16.79 3.58 -10.26
N GLU A 229 -16.85 3.84 -11.56
CA GLU A 229 -18.11 3.99 -12.32
C GLU A 229 -18.84 2.66 -12.56
N ASN A 230 -18.18 1.52 -12.33
CA ASN A 230 -18.76 0.19 -12.52
C ASN A 230 -18.90 -0.54 -11.17
N ILE A 231 -19.88 -0.14 -10.36
CA ILE A 231 -20.24 -0.85 -9.13
C ILE A 231 -21.70 -1.26 -9.23
N VAL A 232 -21.92 -2.56 -9.20
CA VAL A 232 -23.21 -3.21 -8.98
C VAL A 232 -23.46 -3.09 -7.47
N ALA A 233 -24.20 -2.06 -7.07
CA ALA A 233 -24.34 -1.70 -5.65
C ALA A 233 -25.56 -2.35 -5.00
N SER A 234 -26.46 -2.96 -5.79
CA SER A 234 -27.70 -3.56 -5.32
C SER A 234 -27.93 -4.96 -5.88
N GLN A 235 -28.71 -5.78 -5.16
CA GLN A 235 -29.12 -7.12 -5.60
C GLN A 235 -29.94 -7.08 -6.90
N ASP A 236 -30.65 -5.97 -7.15
CA ASP A 236 -31.41 -5.76 -8.39
C ASP A 236 -30.47 -5.61 -9.60
N ASP A 237 -29.31 -4.96 -9.44
CA ASP A 237 -28.29 -4.85 -10.50
C ASP A 237 -27.63 -6.21 -10.82
N VAL A 238 -27.59 -7.13 -9.84
CA VAL A 238 -27.12 -8.51 -10.01
C VAL A 238 -28.15 -9.32 -10.81
N ASP A 239 -29.43 -9.19 -10.48
CA ASP A 239 -30.52 -9.89 -11.16
C ASP A 239 -30.71 -9.41 -12.61
N ASP A 240 -30.46 -8.12 -12.89
CA ASP A 240 -30.45 -7.54 -14.23
C ASP A 240 -29.28 -8.07 -15.07
N LEU A 241 -28.09 -8.24 -14.48
CA LEU A 241 -26.94 -8.85 -15.14
C LEU A 241 -27.18 -10.34 -15.45
N LEU A 242 -27.75 -11.09 -14.51
CA LEU A 242 -28.10 -12.50 -14.70
C LEU A 242 -29.15 -12.67 -15.82
N SER A 243 -30.16 -11.79 -15.85
CA SER A 243 -31.17 -11.74 -16.91
C SER A 243 -30.55 -11.42 -18.28
N SER A 244 -29.53 -10.54 -18.33
CA SER A 244 -28.83 -10.18 -19.58
C SER A 244 -27.93 -11.30 -20.11
N LEU A 245 -27.46 -12.20 -19.24
CA LEU A 245 -26.68 -13.40 -19.57
C LEU A 245 -27.55 -14.62 -19.91
N GLY A 246 -28.87 -14.50 -19.81
CA GLY A 246 -29.83 -15.53 -20.22
C GLY A 246 -29.94 -16.73 -19.28
N LEU A 247 -29.63 -16.53 -17.99
CA LEU A 247 -29.90 -17.49 -16.90
C LEU A 247 -31.16 -17.08 -16.13
#